data_AF-C6X627-F1
#
_entry.id   AF-C6X627-F1
#
_cell.length_a   1.000
_cell.length_b   1.000
_cell.length_c   1.000
_cell.angle_alpha   90.00
_cell.angle_beta   90.00
_cell.angle_gamma   90.00
#
_symmetry.space_group_name_H-M   'P 1'
#
loop_
_entity.id
_entity.type
_entity.pdbx_description
1 polymer ?
#
loop_
_entity_poly.entity_id
_entity_poly.type
_entity_poly.pdbx_seq_one_letter_code
_entity_poly.pdbx_strand_id
1 'polypeptide(L)'
;MRFFLLLLFALLTSCVSVKKHNQKLEQLIPPEKLRNDVDFAREKLQKLHPNIYWYISEVDFNHKFDSLKTSISKPLKPNEFYRKLAPVIAQVKEGHLRLLPMGKRLTRAEIKHLKNQKGLLNRYNFTLDGNRIFVKDNADKIPNMDVGSEILKINDVPAADMLQKYRPFINSDGENKTFQKYILALRWPAYFTAEYGILDSIKLETKYRNELKTFYLKREKISKEEKKTEEIRNKKLTKSEQGKTKHYNLITKSFNRDLQFLTKDSSVAYMKIRTFSGTFSKKFYRESFAALKKSPAEYLVLDVRDNLGGSLSEINNLYSYLVSDEFRFINDIEITSRGAMFKADYFSGFPLLTKPIAVLAYPFYLLGTALSVKKDNDRFLLKNNGIFALKKPKKDNFEGQVYVLINGSSFSAAAVLPSKLKDDKRAFLVGEETGGANDGTVAGRYSFERLPNSRLYLPIGLMLIQPNIEFTHTKKGVVPHQEILRTTQQIIDKSDAELDWVMNDIKNQQIN
;
A
#
# COMPACT_ATOMS: atom_id res chain seq x y z
N MET A 1 -46.28 -15.19 -6.71
CA MET A 1 -45.51 -15.81 -7.83
C MET A 1 -45.03 -14.80 -8.89
N ARG A 2 -45.85 -13.83 -9.35
CA ARG A 2 -45.45 -12.79 -10.33
C ARG A 2 -44.32 -11.84 -9.87
N PHE A 3 -44.26 -11.50 -8.57
CA PHE A 3 -43.19 -10.64 -8.01
C PHE A 3 -41.81 -11.34 -7.97
N PHE A 4 -41.79 -12.66 -7.77
CA PHE A 4 -40.58 -13.47 -7.75
C PHE A 4 -39.99 -13.68 -9.16
N LEU A 5 -40.86 -13.80 -10.18
CA LEU A 5 -40.49 -13.86 -11.59
C LEU A 5 -39.90 -12.54 -12.11
N LEU A 6 -40.43 -11.38 -11.68
CA LEU A 6 -39.88 -10.06 -11.99
C LEU A 6 -38.51 -9.82 -11.35
N LEU A 7 -38.29 -10.32 -10.12
CA LEU A 7 -36.98 -10.30 -9.46
C LEU A 7 -35.96 -11.23 -10.15
N LEU A 8 -36.39 -12.40 -10.64
CA LEU A 8 -35.55 -13.30 -11.43
C LEU A 8 -35.15 -12.68 -12.80
N PHE A 9 -36.07 -11.97 -13.46
CA PHE A 9 -35.79 -11.28 -14.72
C PHE A 9 -34.90 -10.03 -14.53
N ALA A 10 -35.02 -9.32 -13.40
CA ALA A 10 -34.12 -8.23 -13.02
C ALA A 10 -32.70 -8.74 -12.67
N LEU A 11 -32.58 -9.95 -12.12
CA LEU A 11 -31.28 -10.58 -11.84
C LEU A 11 -30.56 -11.01 -13.13
N LEU A 12 -31.29 -11.41 -14.18
CA LEU A 12 -30.73 -11.77 -15.49
C LEU A 12 -30.25 -10.57 -16.33
N THR A 13 -30.76 -9.37 -16.08
CA THR A 13 -30.38 -8.15 -16.83
C THR A 13 -29.21 -7.36 -16.20
N SER A 14 -28.74 -7.76 -15.01
CA SER A 14 -27.62 -7.10 -14.33
C SER A 14 -26.23 -7.45 -14.89
N CYS A 15 -26.16 -8.35 -15.88
CA CYS A 15 -24.95 -8.61 -16.65
C CYS A 15 -24.73 -7.48 -17.67
N VAL A 16 -24.18 -6.34 -17.23
CA VAL A 16 -23.59 -5.38 -18.17
C VAL A 16 -22.53 -6.13 -18.98
N SER A 17 -22.80 -6.36 -20.27
CA SER A 17 -21.85 -7.04 -21.14
C SER A 17 -20.50 -6.32 -21.09
N VAL A 18 -19.40 -7.08 -21.12
CA VAL A 18 -18.04 -6.53 -21.12
C VAL A 18 -17.89 -5.43 -22.18
N LYS A 19 -18.52 -5.62 -23.35
CA LYS A 19 -18.62 -4.64 -24.43
C LYS A 19 -19.26 -3.33 -23.96
N LYS A 20 -20.42 -3.36 -23.30
CA LYS A 20 -21.12 -2.16 -22.82
C LYS A 20 -20.33 -1.42 -21.74
N HIS A 21 -19.60 -2.13 -20.87
CA HIS A 21 -18.69 -1.48 -19.91
C HIS A 21 -17.53 -0.79 -20.64
N ASN A 22 -16.86 -1.49 -21.55
CA ASN A 22 -15.71 -0.95 -22.27
C ASN A 22 -16.08 0.22 -23.19
N GLN A 23 -17.26 0.20 -23.83
CA GLN A 23 -17.77 1.32 -24.62
C GLN A 23 -17.93 2.60 -23.79
N LYS A 24 -18.34 2.49 -22.53
CA LYS A 24 -18.47 3.66 -21.63
C LYS A 24 -17.14 4.35 -21.32
N LEU A 25 -16.01 3.65 -21.48
CA LEU A 25 -14.68 4.25 -21.29
C LEU A 25 -14.33 5.24 -22.41
N GLU A 26 -14.93 5.05 -23.59
CA GLU A 26 -14.69 5.87 -24.76
C GLU A 26 -15.76 6.95 -24.96
N GLN A 27 -16.86 6.89 -24.19
CA GLN A 27 -17.96 7.83 -24.27
C GLN A 27 -17.55 9.18 -23.68
N LEU A 28 -17.70 10.24 -24.49
CA LEU A 28 -17.52 11.62 -24.05
C LEU A 28 -18.62 12.02 -23.06
N ILE A 29 -18.22 12.65 -21.96
CA ILE A 29 -19.10 13.18 -20.93
C ILE A 29 -19.12 14.71 -21.06
N PRO A 30 -20.30 15.34 -21.17
CA PRO A 30 -20.42 16.80 -21.27
C PRO A 30 -19.75 17.56 -20.10
N PRO A 31 -19.21 18.77 -20.33
CA PRO A 31 -18.56 19.59 -19.30
C PRO A 31 -19.38 19.77 -18.02
N GLU A 32 -20.66 20.09 -18.15
CA GLU A 32 -21.57 20.31 -17.01
C GLU A 32 -21.62 19.10 -16.06
N LYS A 33 -21.70 17.89 -16.62
CA LYS A 33 -21.71 16.64 -15.87
C LYS A 33 -20.37 16.38 -15.17
N LEU A 34 -19.27 16.73 -15.82
CA LEU A 34 -17.94 16.61 -15.22
C LEU A 34 -17.71 17.65 -14.11
N ARG A 35 -18.25 18.86 -14.25
CA ARG A 35 -18.23 19.88 -13.19
C ARG A 35 -19.04 19.43 -11.97
N ASN A 36 -20.20 18.80 -12.18
CA ASN A 36 -20.97 18.17 -11.10
C ASN A 36 -20.17 17.06 -10.40
N ASP A 37 -19.44 16.23 -11.16
CA ASP A 37 -18.52 15.23 -10.57
C ASP A 37 -17.41 15.86 -9.71
N VAL A 38 -16.90 17.05 -10.07
CA VAL A 38 -15.94 17.81 -9.24
C VAL A 38 -16.59 18.28 -7.94
N ASP A 39 -17.80 18.85 -8.00
CA ASP A 39 -18.55 19.27 -6.81
C ASP A 39 -18.86 18.08 -5.89
N PHE A 40 -19.29 16.96 -6.46
CA PHE A 40 -19.56 15.74 -5.72
C PHE A 40 -18.31 15.23 -5.01
N ALA A 41 -17.16 15.17 -5.70
CA ALA A 41 -15.91 14.74 -5.09
C ALA A 41 -15.52 15.65 -3.90
N ARG A 42 -15.64 16.98 -4.08
CA ARG A 42 -15.38 17.97 -3.01
C ARG A 42 -16.29 17.74 -1.79
N GLU A 43 -17.59 17.65 -2.01
CA GLU A 43 -18.59 17.46 -0.95
C GLU A 43 -18.32 16.17 -0.16
N LYS A 44 -18.04 15.06 -0.86
CA LYS A 44 -17.75 13.78 -0.21
C LYS A 44 -16.49 13.82 0.63
N LEU A 45 -15.43 14.46 0.14
CA LEU A 45 -14.19 14.63 0.90
C LEU A 45 -14.44 15.40 2.20
N GLN A 46 -15.09 16.57 2.12
CA GLN A 46 -15.40 17.39 3.30
C GLN A 46 -16.30 16.67 4.31
N LYS A 47 -17.24 15.85 3.82
CA LYS A 47 -18.21 15.15 4.67
C LYS A 47 -17.67 13.88 5.34
N LEU A 48 -16.80 13.14 4.65
CA LEU A 48 -16.43 11.78 5.03
C LEU A 48 -15.01 11.66 5.56
N HIS A 49 -14.09 12.54 5.15
CA HIS A 49 -12.71 12.48 5.58
C HIS A 49 -12.55 13.17 6.96
N PRO A 50 -12.04 12.47 8.00
CA PRO A 50 -12.00 12.98 9.37
C PRO A 50 -11.17 14.26 9.55
N ASN A 51 -10.13 14.46 8.74
CA ASN A 51 -9.30 15.67 8.82
C ASN A 51 -8.80 16.08 7.42
N ILE A 52 -9.71 16.52 6.55
CA ILE A 52 -9.39 16.81 5.14
C ILE A 52 -8.39 17.97 4.97
N TYR A 53 -8.30 18.85 5.96
CA TYR A 53 -7.44 20.04 5.94
C TYR A 53 -6.11 19.83 6.69
N TRP A 54 -5.74 18.58 7.00
CA TRP A 54 -4.51 18.30 7.76
C TRP A 54 -3.26 18.86 7.08
N TYR A 55 -3.17 18.73 5.75
CA TYR A 55 -2.00 19.11 4.96
C TYR A 55 -2.27 20.17 3.89
N ILE A 56 -3.50 20.69 3.84
CA ILE A 56 -3.93 21.72 2.90
C ILE A 56 -4.87 22.69 3.61
N SER A 57 -4.72 24.00 3.37
CA SER A 57 -5.65 24.98 3.90
C SER A 57 -7.03 24.84 3.24
N GLU A 58 -8.10 25.22 3.94
CA GLU A 58 -9.44 25.22 3.35
C GLU A 58 -9.54 26.12 2.10
N VAL A 59 -8.84 27.26 2.13
CA VAL A 59 -8.76 28.19 0.99
C VAL A 59 -8.09 27.53 -0.22
N ASP A 60 -6.92 26.92 -0.03
CA ASP A 60 -6.21 26.24 -1.12
C ASP A 60 -6.98 25.03 -1.64
N PHE A 61 -7.63 24.29 -0.75
CA PHE A 61 -8.49 23.17 -1.11
C PHE A 61 -9.63 23.63 -2.03
N ASN A 62 -10.41 24.63 -1.62
CA ASN A 62 -11.51 25.16 -2.42
C ASN A 62 -11.02 25.73 -3.75
N HIS A 63 -9.96 26.56 -3.72
CA HIS A 63 -9.38 27.17 -4.90
C HIS A 63 -8.94 26.13 -5.95
N LYS A 64 -8.31 25.02 -5.54
CA LYS A 64 -7.90 23.95 -6.47
C LYS A 64 -9.10 23.26 -7.13
N PHE A 65 -10.18 23.01 -6.39
CA PHE A 65 -11.40 22.42 -6.95
C PHE A 65 -12.12 23.40 -7.90
N ASP A 66 -12.23 24.67 -7.53
CA ASP A 66 -12.87 25.70 -8.35
C ASP A 66 -12.09 25.98 -9.65
N SER A 67 -10.76 26.00 -9.56
CA SER A 67 -9.87 26.12 -10.72
C SER A 67 -10.05 24.94 -11.69
N LEU A 68 -10.06 23.71 -11.17
CA LEU A 68 -10.34 22.52 -11.98
C LEU A 68 -11.72 22.60 -12.64
N LYS A 69 -12.76 22.92 -11.87
CA LYS A 69 -14.14 23.04 -12.35
C LYS A 69 -14.25 24.01 -13.53
N THR A 70 -13.63 25.18 -13.40
CA THR A 70 -13.61 26.22 -14.44
C THR A 70 -12.83 25.78 -15.69
N SER A 71 -11.75 25.02 -15.52
CA SER A 71 -10.92 24.53 -16.63
C SER A 71 -11.60 23.50 -17.55
N ILE A 72 -12.73 22.91 -17.12
CA ILE A 72 -13.43 21.88 -17.89
C ILE A 72 -14.41 22.57 -18.85
N SER A 73 -13.97 22.82 -20.08
CA SER A 73 -14.76 23.50 -21.13
C SER A 73 -15.23 22.58 -22.26
N LYS A 74 -14.64 21.40 -22.42
CA LYS A 74 -14.96 20.43 -23.47
C LYS A 74 -15.34 19.06 -22.91
N PRO A 75 -16.14 18.26 -23.64
CA PRO A 75 -16.43 16.90 -23.24
C PRO A 75 -15.15 16.06 -23.08
N LEU A 76 -15.12 15.18 -22.08
CA LEU A 76 -13.97 14.29 -21.83
C LEU A 76 -14.43 12.85 -21.61
N LYS A 77 -13.58 11.90 -21.98
CA LYS A 77 -13.71 10.49 -21.57
C LYS A 77 -13.47 10.36 -20.06
N PRO A 78 -13.99 9.31 -19.39
CA PRO A 78 -13.75 9.08 -17.96
C PRO A 78 -12.27 9.14 -17.54
N ASN A 79 -11.36 8.52 -18.30
CA ASN A 79 -9.94 8.51 -17.95
C ASN A 79 -9.22 9.81 -18.36
N GLU A 80 -9.77 10.61 -19.26
CA GLU A 80 -9.28 11.97 -19.51
C GLU A 80 -9.65 12.90 -18.34
N PHE A 81 -10.86 12.76 -17.82
CA PHE A 81 -11.29 13.46 -16.61
C PHE A 81 -10.49 13.01 -15.38
N TYR A 82 -10.21 11.71 -15.23
CA TYR A 82 -9.31 11.18 -14.20
C TYR A 82 -7.97 11.92 -14.17
N ARG A 83 -7.35 12.13 -15.34
CA ARG A 83 -6.05 12.82 -15.47
C ARG A 83 -6.11 14.29 -15.03
N LYS A 84 -7.29 14.89 -14.95
CA LYS A 84 -7.51 16.25 -14.43
C LYS A 84 -7.85 16.27 -12.94
N LEU A 85 -8.69 15.35 -12.47
CA LEU A 85 -9.16 15.31 -11.08
C LEU A 85 -8.16 14.66 -10.12
N ALA A 86 -7.46 13.60 -10.55
CA ALA A 86 -6.50 12.89 -9.70
C ALA A 86 -5.38 13.80 -9.15
N PRO A 87 -4.77 14.70 -9.94
CA PRO A 87 -3.80 15.66 -9.42
C PRO A 87 -4.36 16.60 -8.36
N VAL A 88 -5.61 17.06 -8.48
CA VAL A 88 -6.26 17.90 -7.46
C VAL A 88 -6.45 17.14 -6.16
N ILE A 89 -6.87 15.88 -6.23
CA ILE A 89 -6.98 15.00 -5.05
C ILE A 89 -5.60 14.75 -4.42
N ALA A 90 -4.54 14.59 -5.22
CA ALA A 90 -3.17 14.44 -4.72
C ALA A 90 -2.66 15.64 -3.91
N GLN A 91 -3.20 16.83 -4.16
CA GLN A 91 -2.84 18.03 -3.41
C GLN A 91 -3.40 18.07 -1.99
N VAL A 92 -4.33 17.18 -1.63
CA VAL A 92 -4.75 16.95 -0.23
C VAL A 92 -3.59 16.39 0.60
N LYS A 93 -2.60 15.75 -0.06
CA LYS A 93 -1.42 15.14 0.57
C LYS A 93 -1.80 14.08 1.62
N GLU A 94 -2.73 13.21 1.23
CA GLU A 94 -3.11 12.00 1.98
C GLU A 94 -2.78 10.77 1.14
N GLY A 95 -1.79 9.97 1.57
CA GLY A 95 -1.24 8.83 0.82
C GLY A 95 -2.23 7.68 0.62
N HIS A 96 -3.25 7.58 1.49
CA HIS A 96 -4.32 6.59 1.39
C HIS A 96 -5.51 7.05 0.52
N LEU A 97 -5.68 8.36 0.34
CA LEU A 97 -6.73 8.93 -0.49
C LEU A 97 -6.27 8.90 -1.94
N ARG A 98 -6.96 8.19 -2.85
CA ARG A 98 -6.60 8.23 -4.27
C ARG A 98 -7.81 8.03 -5.17
N LEU A 99 -7.87 8.79 -6.26
CA LEU A 99 -8.83 8.49 -7.33
C LEU A 99 -8.38 7.23 -8.07
N LEU A 100 -9.33 6.37 -8.46
CA LEU A 100 -9.05 5.17 -9.23
C LEU A 100 -9.47 5.37 -10.70
N PRO A 101 -8.58 5.10 -11.67
CA PRO A 101 -8.95 5.15 -13.08
C PRO A 101 -9.91 4.00 -13.43
N MET A 102 -10.72 4.20 -14.47
CA MET A 102 -11.58 3.14 -14.98
C MET A 102 -10.78 2.15 -15.82
N GLY A 103 -10.77 0.88 -15.41
CA GLY A 103 -10.14 -0.20 -16.17
C GLY A 103 -11.08 -0.82 -17.22
N LYS A 104 -10.47 -1.34 -18.30
CA LYS A 104 -11.15 -2.27 -19.22
C LYS A 104 -11.55 -3.54 -18.47
N ARG A 105 -12.77 -4.01 -18.72
CA ARG A 105 -13.20 -5.36 -18.32
C ARG A 105 -12.77 -6.35 -19.39
N LEU A 106 -12.36 -7.52 -18.94
CA LEU A 106 -11.97 -8.63 -19.79
C LEU A 106 -13.08 -9.67 -19.85
N THR A 107 -13.26 -10.27 -21.02
CA THR A 107 -14.07 -11.46 -21.24
C THR A 107 -13.43 -12.68 -20.57
N ARG A 108 -14.23 -13.74 -20.36
CA ARG A 108 -13.70 -15.02 -19.84
C ARG A 108 -12.61 -15.61 -20.74
N ALA A 109 -12.72 -15.43 -22.06
CA ALA A 109 -11.73 -15.90 -23.02
C ALA A 109 -10.40 -15.15 -22.88
N GLU A 110 -10.42 -13.81 -22.78
CA GLU A 110 -9.22 -12.99 -22.56
C GLU A 110 -8.56 -13.31 -21.20
N ILE A 111 -9.35 -13.46 -20.13
CA ILE A 111 -8.83 -13.87 -18.82
C ILE A 111 -8.14 -15.23 -18.92
N LYS A 112 -8.77 -16.21 -19.59
CA LYS A 112 -8.20 -17.54 -19.80
C LYS A 112 -6.91 -17.48 -20.63
N HIS A 113 -6.85 -16.62 -21.65
CA HIS A 113 -5.68 -16.42 -22.47
C HIS A 113 -4.50 -15.86 -21.64
N LEU A 114 -4.73 -14.74 -20.93
CA LEU A 114 -3.72 -14.08 -20.11
C LEU A 114 -3.25 -14.94 -18.93
N LYS A 115 -4.14 -15.75 -18.34
CA LYS A 115 -3.77 -16.66 -17.24
C LYS A 115 -2.74 -17.71 -17.65
N ASN A 116 -2.61 -18.01 -18.94
CA ASN A 116 -1.62 -18.96 -19.46
C ASN A 116 -0.39 -18.27 -20.07
N GLN A 117 -0.19 -16.98 -19.77
CA GLN A 117 0.94 -16.20 -20.21
C GLN A 117 1.64 -15.55 -19.03
N LYS A 118 2.95 -15.34 -19.18
CA LYS A 118 3.71 -14.46 -18.29
C LYS A 118 3.26 -13.02 -18.50
N GLY A 119 3.55 -12.21 -17.48
CA GLY A 119 3.38 -10.77 -17.51
C GLY A 119 4.16 -10.09 -18.64
N LEU A 120 4.01 -8.78 -18.76
CA LEU A 120 4.89 -7.99 -19.64
C LEU A 120 5.93 -7.27 -18.76
N LEU A 121 5.63 -6.04 -18.35
CA LEU A 121 6.52 -5.25 -17.48
C LEU A 121 6.57 -5.75 -16.04
N ASN A 122 5.53 -6.43 -15.55
CA ASN A 122 5.47 -7.00 -14.21
C ASN A 122 6.34 -8.26 -14.01
N ARG A 123 7.18 -8.60 -15.00
CA ARG A 123 8.24 -9.62 -14.89
C ARG A 123 9.53 -9.06 -14.25
N TYR A 124 9.60 -7.75 -14.10
CA TYR A 124 10.70 -7.03 -13.47
C TYR A 124 10.17 -6.24 -12.28
N ASN A 125 11.05 -5.93 -11.33
CA ASN A 125 10.86 -4.78 -10.45
C ASN A 125 11.76 -3.63 -10.90
N PHE A 126 11.37 -2.42 -10.53
CA PHE A 126 12.03 -1.19 -10.95
C PHE A 126 12.44 -0.35 -9.75
N THR A 127 13.47 0.48 -9.95
CA THR A 127 13.80 1.62 -9.08
C THR A 127 13.88 2.88 -9.93
N LEU A 128 13.63 4.04 -9.32
CA LEU A 128 13.62 5.33 -10.00
C LEU A 128 14.71 6.24 -9.47
N ASP A 129 15.31 7.00 -10.38
CA ASP A 129 16.18 8.13 -10.09
C ASP A 129 15.72 9.33 -10.91
N GLY A 130 15.10 10.31 -10.25
CA GLY A 130 14.42 11.40 -10.95
C GLY A 130 13.35 10.86 -11.92
N ASN A 131 13.53 11.11 -13.22
CA ASN A 131 12.66 10.62 -14.31
C ASN A 131 13.28 9.46 -15.09
N ARG A 132 14.19 8.70 -14.47
CA ARG A 132 14.86 7.54 -15.06
C ARG A 132 14.34 6.25 -14.41
N ILE A 133 14.13 5.22 -15.21
CA ILE A 133 13.64 3.90 -14.76
C ILE A 133 14.78 2.91 -14.88
N PHE A 134 15.14 2.25 -13.78
CA PHE A 134 16.16 1.19 -13.76
C PHE A 134 15.54 -0.15 -13.39
N VAL A 135 16.01 -1.21 -14.05
CA VAL A 135 15.64 -2.59 -13.71
C VAL A 135 16.34 -3.01 -12.43
N LYS A 136 15.56 -3.30 -11.38
CA LYS A 136 16.05 -3.73 -10.06
C LYS A 136 16.33 -5.23 -10.01
N ASP A 137 15.57 -6.03 -10.76
CA ASP A 137 15.82 -7.45 -10.93
C ASP A 137 15.25 -8.00 -12.24
N ASN A 138 15.85 -9.09 -12.72
CA ASN A 138 15.41 -9.85 -13.90
C ASN A 138 15.37 -11.34 -13.53
N ALA A 139 14.39 -11.72 -12.69
CA ALA A 139 14.25 -13.09 -12.19
C ALA A 139 14.04 -14.12 -13.32
N ASP A 140 13.41 -13.70 -14.41
CA ASP A 140 13.13 -14.52 -15.59
C ASP A 140 14.32 -14.63 -16.56
N LYS A 141 15.45 -13.95 -16.29
CA LYS A 141 16.67 -13.95 -17.12
C LYS A 141 16.40 -13.59 -18.59
N ILE A 142 15.50 -12.63 -18.82
CA ILE A 142 15.17 -12.15 -20.16
C ILE A 142 16.42 -11.54 -20.80
N PRO A 143 16.83 -11.97 -22.01
CA PRO A 143 18.04 -11.48 -22.65
C PRO A 143 17.96 -9.98 -22.94
N ASN A 144 19.11 -9.32 -23.03
CA ASN A 144 19.26 -7.89 -23.32
C ASN A 144 18.66 -6.95 -22.26
N MET A 145 18.30 -7.46 -21.08
CA MET A 145 17.84 -6.67 -19.94
C MET A 145 18.65 -7.01 -18.67
N ASP A 146 19.87 -6.50 -18.62
CA ASP A 146 20.75 -6.68 -17.47
C ASP A 146 20.19 -5.92 -16.24
N VAL A 147 20.45 -6.42 -15.03
CA VAL A 147 20.09 -5.68 -13.80
C VAL A 147 20.87 -4.38 -13.76
N GLY A 148 20.18 -3.26 -13.52
CA GLY A 148 20.72 -1.91 -13.66
C GLY A 148 20.57 -1.29 -15.06
N SER A 149 19.95 -1.98 -16.03
CA SER A 149 19.58 -1.35 -17.30
C SER A 149 18.60 -0.20 -17.08
N GLU A 150 18.87 0.94 -17.70
CA GLU A 150 17.97 2.08 -17.78
C GLU A 150 17.00 1.90 -18.95
N ILE A 151 15.70 2.05 -18.72
CA ILE A 151 14.70 2.09 -19.79
C ILE A 151 14.58 3.53 -20.29
N LEU A 152 14.94 3.76 -21.56
CA LEU A 152 14.88 5.06 -22.22
C LEU A 152 13.55 5.27 -22.93
N LYS A 153 13.07 4.27 -23.67
CA LYS A 153 11.79 4.31 -24.39
C LYS A 153 11.02 3.01 -24.30
N ILE A 154 9.69 3.12 -24.32
CA ILE A 154 8.76 2.02 -24.49
C ILE A 154 7.91 2.33 -25.72
N ASN A 155 8.04 1.50 -26.76
CA ASN A 155 7.62 1.81 -28.12
C ASN A 155 8.26 3.14 -28.54
N ASP A 156 7.45 4.12 -28.92
CA ASP A 156 7.91 5.45 -29.35
C ASP A 156 7.79 6.50 -28.23
N VAL A 157 7.52 6.06 -26.99
CA VAL A 157 7.29 6.96 -25.85
C VAL A 157 8.52 7.00 -24.94
N PRO A 158 9.14 8.18 -24.73
CA PRO A 158 10.20 8.34 -23.75
C PRO A 158 9.72 7.98 -22.34
N ALA A 159 10.52 7.19 -21.62
CA ALA A 159 10.23 6.80 -20.25
C ALA A 159 10.11 8.02 -19.31
N ALA A 160 10.93 9.04 -19.55
CA ALA A 160 10.90 10.30 -18.79
C ALA A 160 9.55 11.02 -18.91
N ASP A 161 9.01 11.16 -20.13
CA ASP A 161 7.73 11.81 -20.39
C ASP A 161 6.57 11.05 -19.72
N MET A 162 6.64 9.72 -19.76
CA MET A 162 5.69 8.86 -19.09
C MET A 162 5.70 9.08 -17.57
N LEU A 163 6.88 9.11 -16.94
CA LEU A 163 6.99 9.36 -15.50
C LEU A 163 6.53 10.78 -15.12
N GLN A 164 6.88 11.79 -15.91
CA GLN A 164 6.41 13.17 -15.70
C GLN A 164 4.87 13.24 -15.75
N LYS A 165 4.26 12.54 -16.70
CA LYS A 165 2.79 12.46 -16.83
C LYS A 165 2.12 11.74 -15.66
N TYR A 166 2.75 10.69 -15.10
CA TYR A 166 2.14 9.89 -14.03
C TYR A 166 2.41 10.39 -12.61
N ARG A 167 3.52 11.10 -12.40
CA ARG A 167 3.94 11.61 -11.08
C ARG A 167 2.83 12.42 -10.37
N PRO A 168 2.06 13.30 -11.04
CA PRO A 168 0.98 14.04 -10.40
C PRO A 168 -0.17 13.18 -9.86
N PHE A 169 -0.26 11.88 -10.21
CA PHE A 169 -1.29 10.97 -9.69
C PHE A 169 -0.88 10.29 -8.37
N ILE A 170 0.33 10.56 -7.91
CA ILE A 170 0.87 9.94 -6.70
C ILE A 170 0.55 10.80 -5.48
N ASN A 171 -0.18 10.20 -4.55
CA ASN A 171 -0.47 10.74 -3.24
C ASN A 171 0.60 10.32 -2.23
N SER A 172 0.87 11.18 -1.25
CA SER A 172 1.78 10.95 -0.12
C SER A 172 1.26 11.70 1.10
N ASP A 173 1.55 11.22 2.31
CA ASP A 173 1.16 11.92 3.54
C ASP A 173 2.02 13.18 3.72
N GLY A 174 1.37 14.33 3.92
CA GLY A 174 2.01 15.60 4.24
C GLY A 174 3.11 16.04 3.27
N GLU A 175 4.19 16.60 3.80
CA GLU A 175 5.34 17.10 3.05
C GLU A 175 6.40 16.02 2.77
N ASN A 176 6.05 14.75 2.93
CA ASN A 176 6.95 13.64 2.65
C ASN A 176 7.41 13.66 1.18
N LYS A 177 8.70 13.42 0.95
CA LYS A 177 9.31 13.37 -0.40
C LYS A 177 9.87 11.99 -0.76
N THR A 178 9.89 11.06 0.20
CA THR A 178 10.56 9.77 0.06
C THR A 178 9.63 8.73 -0.54
N PHE A 179 8.32 8.78 -0.25
CA PHE A 179 7.33 7.80 -0.74
C PHE A 179 7.14 7.80 -2.25
N GLN A 180 7.15 8.99 -2.87
CA GLN A 180 6.71 9.15 -4.26
C GLN A 180 7.55 8.32 -5.23
N LYS A 181 8.87 8.24 -5.03
CA LYS A 181 9.76 7.47 -5.90
C LYS A 181 9.46 5.96 -5.80
N TYR A 182 9.24 5.44 -4.60
CA TYR A 182 8.92 4.02 -4.39
C TYR A 182 7.57 3.64 -4.98
N ILE A 183 6.55 4.44 -4.68
CA ILE A 183 5.20 4.11 -5.11
C ILE A 183 5.01 4.32 -6.62
N LEU A 184 5.70 5.30 -7.23
CA LEU A 184 5.73 5.46 -8.68
C LEU A 184 6.49 4.30 -9.35
N ALA A 185 7.61 3.84 -8.77
CA ALA A 185 8.34 2.67 -9.26
C ALA A 185 7.43 1.43 -9.33
N LEU A 186 6.57 1.25 -8.33
CA LEU A 186 5.61 0.14 -8.26
C LEU A 186 4.41 0.32 -9.21
N ARG A 187 3.94 1.55 -9.43
CA ARG A 187 2.66 1.81 -10.12
C ARG A 187 2.78 2.18 -11.59
N TRP A 188 3.91 2.70 -12.05
CA TRP A 188 4.06 3.13 -13.45
C TRP A 188 3.71 2.02 -14.47
N PRO A 189 4.01 0.71 -14.25
CA PRO A 189 3.62 -0.33 -15.22
C PRO A 189 2.10 -0.48 -15.31
N ALA A 190 1.39 -0.27 -14.19
CA ALA A 190 -0.07 -0.31 -14.17
C ALA A 190 -0.68 0.92 -14.86
N TYR A 191 -0.09 2.11 -14.69
CA TYR A 191 -0.51 3.31 -15.44
C TYR A 191 -0.27 3.15 -16.93
N PHE A 192 0.89 2.62 -17.34
CA PHE A 192 1.17 2.28 -18.73
C PHE A 192 0.13 1.30 -19.28
N THR A 193 -0.17 0.22 -18.55
CA THR A 193 -1.19 -0.76 -18.97
C THR A 193 -2.61 -0.15 -19.04
N ALA A 194 -2.94 0.78 -18.14
CA ALA A 194 -4.24 1.45 -18.14
C ALA A 194 -4.41 2.39 -19.35
N GLU A 195 -3.31 3.01 -19.80
CA GLU A 195 -3.32 3.95 -20.93
C GLU A 195 -3.22 3.25 -22.29
N TYR A 196 -2.25 2.35 -22.45
CA TYR A 196 -1.97 1.69 -23.74
C TYR A 196 -2.69 0.34 -23.89
N GLY A 197 -3.31 -0.16 -22.83
CA GLY A 197 -3.99 -1.45 -22.80
C GLY A 197 -3.06 -2.63 -22.49
N ILE A 198 -3.64 -3.82 -22.52
CA ILE A 198 -2.90 -5.08 -22.33
C ILE A 198 -2.28 -5.46 -23.68
N LEU A 199 -0.99 -5.16 -23.86
CA LEU A 199 -0.25 -5.46 -25.08
C LEU A 199 0.41 -6.85 -25.02
N ASP A 200 0.56 -7.49 -26.18
CA ASP A 200 1.29 -8.75 -26.33
C ASP A 200 2.80 -8.55 -26.43
N SER A 201 3.24 -7.39 -26.93
CA SER A 201 4.65 -7.02 -26.99
C SER A 201 4.84 -5.52 -26.93
N ILE A 202 6.04 -5.11 -26.51
CA ILE A 202 6.52 -3.73 -26.54
C ILE A 202 7.96 -3.70 -27.05
N LYS A 203 8.31 -2.67 -27.80
CA LYS A 203 9.71 -2.36 -28.13
C LYS A 203 10.33 -1.60 -26.97
N LEU A 204 11.50 -2.02 -26.51
CA LEU A 204 12.25 -1.35 -25.45
C LEU A 204 13.56 -0.82 -26.03
N GLU A 205 13.86 0.43 -25.73
CA GLU A 205 15.18 1.04 -25.91
C GLU A 205 15.78 1.21 -24.51
N THR A 206 16.94 0.60 -24.28
CA THR A 206 17.58 0.53 -22.96
C THR A 206 19.05 0.90 -23.04
N LYS A 207 19.60 1.37 -21.92
CA LYS A 207 21.02 1.68 -21.76
C LYS A 207 21.61 0.90 -20.59
N TYR A 208 22.68 0.16 -20.83
CA TYR A 208 23.43 -0.54 -19.78
C TYR A 208 24.93 -0.34 -20.01
N ARG A 209 25.65 0.20 -19.01
CA ARG A 209 27.10 0.49 -19.10
C ARG A 209 27.52 1.22 -20.40
N ASN A 210 26.72 2.22 -20.80
CA ASN A 210 26.87 3.01 -22.04
C ASN A 210 26.58 2.28 -23.36
N GLU A 211 26.16 1.02 -23.32
CA GLU A 211 25.66 0.30 -24.49
C GLU A 211 24.16 0.52 -24.65
N LEU A 212 23.72 0.87 -25.86
CA LEU A 212 22.31 0.97 -26.21
C LEU A 212 21.82 -0.37 -26.76
N LYS A 213 20.74 -0.89 -26.18
CA LYS A 213 20.09 -2.13 -26.65
C LYS A 213 18.65 -1.82 -27.02
N THR A 214 18.24 -2.28 -28.20
CA THR A 214 16.85 -2.23 -28.67
C THR A 214 16.33 -3.64 -28.90
N PHE A 215 15.23 -3.99 -28.25
CA PHE A 215 14.63 -5.33 -28.38
C PHE A 215 13.13 -5.33 -28.11
N TYR A 216 12.46 -6.42 -28.45
CA TYR A 216 11.04 -6.60 -28.16
C TYR A 216 10.86 -7.47 -26.93
N LEU A 217 10.22 -6.93 -25.90
CA LEU A 217 9.70 -7.71 -24.79
C LEU A 217 8.32 -8.27 -25.20
N LYS A 218 8.14 -9.58 -25.10
CA LYS A 218 6.90 -10.28 -25.46
C LYS A 218 6.32 -11.01 -24.27
N ARG A 219 4.99 -11.17 -24.26
CA ARG A 219 4.32 -12.13 -23.38
C ARG A 219 4.69 -13.53 -23.80
N GLU A 220 5.20 -14.32 -22.86
CA GLU A 220 5.55 -15.71 -23.09
C GLU A 220 4.42 -16.64 -22.63
N LYS A 221 4.14 -17.70 -23.39
CA LYS A 221 3.23 -18.75 -22.92
C LYS A 221 3.90 -19.51 -21.78
N ILE A 222 3.14 -19.78 -20.72
CA ILE A 222 3.56 -20.68 -19.65
C ILE A 222 3.33 -22.11 -20.15
N SER A 223 4.38 -22.94 -20.16
CA SER A 223 4.24 -24.34 -20.59
C SER A 223 3.38 -25.14 -19.60
N LYS A 224 2.81 -26.27 -20.05
CA LYS A 224 2.00 -27.13 -19.17
C LYS A 224 2.85 -27.69 -18.03
N GLU A 225 4.10 -28.02 -18.34
CA GLU A 225 5.10 -28.55 -17.43
C GLU A 225 5.53 -27.50 -16.40
N GLU A 226 5.80 -26.27 -16.83
CA GLU A 226 6.13 -25.13 -15.95
C GLU A 226 4.97 -24.88 -14.99
N LYS A 227 3.74 -24.82 -15.51
CA LYS A 227 2.54 -24.59 -14.71
C LYS A 227 2.32 -25.69 -13.68
N LYS A 228 2.43 -26.97 -14.07
CA LYS A 228 2.27 -28.11 -13.17
C LYS A 228 3.34 -28.10 -12.08
N THR A 229 4.59 -27.82 -12.45
CA THR A 229 5.73 -27.74 -11.51
C THR A 229 5.52 -26.61 -10.50
N GLU A 230 5.10 -25.45 -10.98
CA GLU A 230 4.80 -24.29 -10.14
C GLU A 230 3.61 -24.55 -9.21
N GLU A 231 2.53 -25.16 -9.69
CA GLU A 231 1.36 -25.54 -8.87
C GLU A 231 1.74 -26.52 -7.75
N ILE A 232 2.53 -27.55 -8.05
CA ILE A 232 3.01 -28.52 -7.06
C ILE A 232 3.90 -27.84 -6.01
N ARG A 233 4.88 -27.04 -6.45
CA ARG A 233 5.79 -26.29 -5.57
C ARG A 233 5.01 -25.34 -4.66
N ASN A 234 4.08 -24.58 -5.23
CA ASN A 234 3.26 -23.61 -4.51
C ASN A 234 2.34 -24.29 -3.50
N LYS A 235 1.75 -25.44 -3.85
CA LYS A 235 0.93 -26.23 -2.92
C LYS A 235 1.76 -26.79 -1.78
N LYS A 236 2.99 -27.25 -2.04
CA LYS A 236 3.92 -27.74 -1.00
C LYS A 236 4.30 -26.62 -0.03
N LEU A 237 4.71 -25.47 -0.56
CA LEU A 237 5.13 -24.32 0.26
C LEU A 237 3.96 -23.77 1.08
N THR A 238 2.81 -23.47 0.46
CA THR A 238 1.67 -22.87 1.17
C THR A 238 1.05 -23.78 2.23
N LYS A 239 1.13 -25.11 2.07
CA LYS A 239 0.61 -26.06 3.06
C LYS A 239 1.59 -26.41 4.18
N SER A 240 2.89 -26.18 3.99
CA SER A 240 3.89 -26.42 5.04
C SER A 240 3.66 -25.51 6.25
N GLU A 241 4.05 -25.97 7.44
CA GLU A 241 3.95 -25.16 8.66
C GLU A 241 4.76 -23.87 8.56
N GLN A 242 5.94 -23.93 7.94
CA GLN A 242 6.75 -22.75 7.65
C GLN A 242 6.03 -21.79 6.69
N GLY A 243 5.41 -22.29 5.62
CA GLY A 243 4.70 -21.46 4.65
C GLY A 243 3.43 -20.81 5.19
N LYS A 244 2.72 -21.45 6.12
CA LYS A 244 1.64 -20.79 6.85
C LYS A 244 2.19 -19.71 7.78
N THR A 245 3.10 -20.08 8.68
CA THR A 245 3.58 -19.20 9.75
C THR A 245 4.35 -17.98 9.21
N LYS A 246 5.29 -18.21 8.28
CA LYS A 246 6.04 -17.14 7.60
C LYS A 246 5.24 -16.47 6.47
N HIS A 247 4.01 -16.93 6.21
CA HIS A 247 3.08 -16.43 5.19
C HIS A 247 3.72 -16.30 3.79
N TYR A 248 3.90 -17.45 3.12
CA TYR A 248 4.46 -17.51 1.77
C TYR A 248 3.50 -16.86 0.75
N ASN A 249 3.99 -15.85 0.02
CA ASN A 249 3.24 -15.14 -0.99
C ASN A 249 3.47 -15.76 -2.38
N LEU A 250 2.40 -16.21 -3.03
CA LEU A 250 2.43 -16.86 -4.34
C LEU A 250 2.79 -15.91 -5.49
N ILE A 251 2.47 -14.63 -5.35
CA ILE A 251 2.68 -13.61 -6.38
C ILE A 251 4.16 -13.21 -6.39
N THR A 252 4.72 -12.91 -5.23
CA THR A 252 6.12 -12.46 -5.09
C THR A 252 7.10 -13.62 -4.91
N LYS A 253 6.61 -14.85 -4.78
CA LYS A 253 7.40 -16.09 -4.56
C LYS A 253 8.35 -15.97 -3.36
N SER A 254 7.90 -15.31 -2.30
CA SER A 254 8.72 -15.00 -1.12
C SER A 254 7.95 -15.17 0.19
N PHE A 255 8.66 -15.47 1.27
CA PHE A 255 8.09 -15.41 2.62
C PHE A 255 7.87 -13.97 3.05
N ASN A 256 6.71 -13.69 3.67
CA ASN A 256 6.39 -12.38 4.19
C ASN A 256 7.25 -12.02 5.41
N ARG A 257 7.45 -12.99 6.32
CA ARG A 257 8.16 -12.80 7.58
C ARG A 257 9.30 -13.78 7.70
N ASP A 258 10.41 -13.33 8.28
CA ASP A 258 11.55 -14.18 8.54
C ASP A 258 12.30 -13.73 9.79
N LEU A 259 12.94 -14.68 10.47
CA LEU A 259 13.84 -14.46 11.60
C LEU A 259 15.10 -15.29 11.35
N GLN A 260 16.26 -14.66 11.46
CA GLN A 260 17.58 -15.27 11.35
C GLN A 260 18.55 -14.64 12.36
N PHE A 261 19.64 -15.33 12.67
CA PHE A 261 20.75 -14.78 13.45
C PHE A 261 21.91 -14.46 12.50
N LEU A 262 22.42 -13.23 12.55
CA LEU A 262 23.41 -12.72 11.59
C LEU A 262 24.85 -13.07 11.98
N THR A 263 25.09 -13.33 13.26
CA THR A 263 26.41 -13.59 13.83
C THR A 263 26.56 -15.05 14.23
N LYS A 264 27.80 -15.56 14.24
CA LYS A 264 28.09 -16.96 14.59
C LYS A 264 27.71 -17.30 16.04
N ASP A 265 27.88 -16.36 16.95
CA ASP A 265 27.49 -16.43 18.35
C ASP A 265 25.97 -16.24 18.56
N SER A 266 25.22 -15.91 17.50
CA SER A 266 23.79 -15.60 17.55
C SER A 266 23.40 -14.40 18.43
N SER A 267 24.34 -13.49 18.72
CA SER A 267 24.07 -12.26 19.49
C SER A 267 23.21 -11.23 18.75
N VAL A 268 23.19 -11.27 17.41
CA VAL A 268 22.40 -10.35 16.58
C VAL A 268 21.30 -11.10 15.82
N ALA A 269 20.06 -10.89 16.24
CA ALA A 269 18.88 -11.34 15.52
C ALA A 269 18.43 -10.33 14.46
N TYR A 270 17.98 -10.82 13.31
CA TYR A 270 17.41 -10.02 12.24
C TYR A 270 16.04 -10.54 11.85
N MET A 271 15.03 -9.68 11.98
CA MET A 271 13.64 -9.98 11.65
C MET A 271 13.17 -9.10 10.50
N LYS A 272 12.84 -9.71 9.36
CA LYS A 272 12.31 -8.99 8.19
C LYS A 272 10.81 -9.18 8.06
N ILE A 273 10.08 -8.08 7.89
CA ILE A 273 8.62 -8.08 7.69
C ILE A 273 8.27 -7.29 6.44
N ARG A 274 7.88 -7.99 5.37
CA ARG A 274 7.55 -7.37 4.07
C ARG A 274 6.19 -6.68 4.04
N THR A 275 5.21 -7.19 4.78
CA THR A 275 3.90 -6.56 4.96
C THR A 275 3.27 -7.00 6.28
N PHE A 276 2.55 -6.10 6.95
CA PHE A 276 1.74 -6.41 8.11
C PHE A 276 0.39 -7.04 7.70
N SER A 277 0.40 -8.19 7.02
CA SER A 277 -0.81 -8.78 6.43
C SER A 277 -1.91 -9.21 7.43
N GLY A 278 -1.61 -9.29 8.73
CA GLY A 278 -2.43 -9.87 9.79
C GLY A 278 -2.39 -11.40 9.80
N THR A 279 -2.40 -12.04 8.64
CA THR A 279 -2.50 -13.50 8.47
C THR A 279 -1.32 -14.24 9.10
N PHE A 280 -1.60 -15.23 9.96
CA PHE A 280 -0.64 -16.09 10.68
C PHE A 280 0.40 -15.35 11.55
N SER A 281 0.29 -14.03 11.70
CA SER A 281 1.25 -13.17 12.42
C SER A 281 1.44 -13.57 13.89
N LYS A 282 0.35 -13.82 14.61
CA LYS A 282 0.40 -14.17 16.04
C LYS A 282 1.25 -15.41 16.33
N LYS A 283 1.15 -16.44 15.48
CA LYS A 283 1.94 -17.66 15.61
C LYS A 283 3.42 -17.38 15.35
N PHE A 284 3.72 -16.67 14.26
CA PHE A 284 5.08 -16.27 13.91
C PHE A 284 5.77 -15.50 15.04
N TYR A 285 5.15 -14.47 15.58
CA TYR A 285 5.77 -13.68 16.65
C TYR A 285 5.95 -14.49 17.92
N ARG A 286 4.95 -15.28 18.34
CA ARG A 286 5.11 -16.12 19.53
C ARG A 286 6.31 -17.06 19.40
N GLU A 287 6.45 -17.73 18.25
CA GLU A 287 7.58 -18.65 18.01
C GLU A 287 8.91 -17.92 17.89
N SER A 288 8.92 -16.76 17.21
CA SER A 288 10.12 -15.94 17.03
C SER A 288 10.65 -15.41 18.36
N PHE A 289 9.80 -14.83 19.19
CA PHE A 289 10.21 -14.26 20.47
C PHE A 289 10.51 -15.34 21.52
N ALA A 290 9.86 -16.50 21.46
CA ALA A 290 10.28 -17.67 22.24
C ALA A 290 11.67 -18.18 21.83
N ALA A 291 12.03 -18.10 20.54
CA ALA A 291 13.38 -18.42 20.07
C ALA A 291 14.39 -17.36 20.52
N LEU A 292 14.05 -16.07 20.45
CA LEU A 292 14.89 -14.99 20.95
C LEU A 292 15.20 -15.13 22.45
N LYS A 293 14.18 -15.41 23.29
CA LYS A 293 14.37 -15.61 24.74
C LYS A 293 15.29 -16.78 25.09
N LYS A 294 15.43 -17.76 24.18
CA LYS A 294 16.31 -18.93 24.34
C LYS A 294 17.68 -18.77 23.67
N SER A 295 17.90 -17.66 22.96
CA SER A 295 19.15 -17.35 22.28
C SER A 295 19.98 -16.36 23.11
N PRO A 296 21.30 -16.26 22.85
CA PRO A 296 22.14 -15.21 23.44
C PRO A 296 21.94 -13.85 22.74
N ALA A 297 20.80 -13.61 22.08
CA ALA A 297 20.58 -12.40 21.32
C ALA A 297 20.44 -11.18 22.23
N GLU A 298 21.36 -10.24 22.06
CA GLU A 298 21.36 -8.93 22.74
C GLU A 298 20.80 -7.84 21.83
N TYR A 299 20.82 -8.07 20.52
CA TYR A 299 20.39 -7.12 19.50
C TYR A 299 19.31 -7.72 18.61
N LEU A 300 18.26 -6.94 18.33
CA LEU A 300 17.23 -7.25 17.35
C LEU A 300 17.18 -6.15 16.29
N VAL A 301 17.53 -6.50 15.05
CA VAL A 301 17.34 -5.66 13.88
C VAL A 301 15.99 -5.98 13.23
N LEU A 302 15.04 -5.06 13.34
CA LEU A 302 13.71 -5.14 12.74
C LEU A 302 13.69 -4.41 11.38
N ASP A 303 13.65 -5.16 10.28
CA ASP A 303 13.60 -4.59 8.93
C ASP A 303 12.16 -4.47 8.43
N VAL A 304 11.68 -3.22 8.36
CA VAL A 304 10.36 -2.84 7.83
C VAL A 304 10.48 -1.94 6.59
N ARG A 305 11.65 -1.96 5.92
CA ARG A 305 11.86 -1.31 4.63
C ARG A 305 11.00 -2.01 3.58
N ASP A 306 10.50 -1.24 2.60
CA ASP A 306 9.62 -1.74 1.55
C ASP A 306 8.27 -2.32 2.03
N ASN A 307 7.85 -1.99 3.27
CA ASN A 307 6.60 -2.44 3.86
C ASN A 307 5.51 -1.35 3.79
N LEU A 308 4.53 -1.53 2.90
CA LEU A 308 3.42 -0.59 2.71
C LEU A 308 2.34 -0.62 3.81
N GLY A 309 2.60 -1.33 4.92
CA GLY A 309 1.72 -1.40 6.08
C GLY A 309 0.78 -2.60 6.08
N GLY A 310 -0.42 -2.39 6.62
CA GLY A 310 -1.45 -3.41 6.79
C GLY A 310 -2.18 -3.34 8.13
N SER A 311 -2.17 -4.43 8.87
CA SER A 311 -2.98 -4.68 10.06
C SER A 311 -2.43 -3.95 11.29
N LEU A 312 -3.22 -3.01 11.81
CA LEU A 312 -2.97 -2.40 13.12
C LEU A 312 -2.87 -3.45 14.23
N SER A 313 -3.72 -4.48 14.21
CA SER A 313 -3.68 -5.56 15.20
C SER A 313 -2.36 -6.33 15.19
N GLU A 314 -1.71 -6.43 14.03
CA GLU A 314 -0.40 -7.09 13.91
C GLU A 314 0.68 -6.25 14.58
N ILE A 315 0.78 -4.96 14.23
CA ILE A 315 1.80 -4.07 14.81
C ILE A 315 1.60 -3.86 16.31
N ASN A 316 0.36 -3.78 16.81
CA ASN A 316 0.10 -3.75 18.25
C ASN A 316 0.55 -5.04 18.94
N ASN A 317 0.41 -6.19 18.28
CA ASN A 317 0.86 -7.46 18.84
C ASN A 317 2.39 -7.56 18.80
N LEU A 318 3.04 -7.17 17.71
CA LEU A 318 4.50 -7.11 17.63
C LEU A 318 5.07 -6.16 18.70
N TYR A 319 4.53 -4.95 18.81
CA TYR A 319 4.96 -3.98 19.81
C TYR A 319 4.87 -4.54 21.25
N SER A 320 3.87 -5.39 21.56
CA SER A 320 3.79 -6.03 22.88
C SER A 320 4.94 -7.00 23.21
N TYR A 321 5.68 -7.47 22.21
CA TYR A 321 6.92 -8.23 22.41
C TYR A 321 8.17 -7.35 22.43
N LEU A 322 8.03 -6.05 22.15
CA LEU A 322 9.16 -5.13 22.07
C LEU A 322 9.25 -4.22 23.29
N VAL A 323 8.29 -4.18 24.21
CA VAL A 323 8.32 -3.27 25.37
C VAL A 323 8.25 -4.01 26.70
N SER A 324 8.59 -3.33 27.79
CA SER A 324 8.62 -3.88 29.15
C SER A 324 7.55 -3.28 30.08
N ASP A 325 6.98 -2.14 29.73
CA ASP A 325 5.94 -1.47 30.51
C ASP A 325 4.55 -1.62 29.89
N GLU A 326 3.52 -1.34 30.70
CA GLU A 326 2.17 -1.22 30.17
C GLU A 326 2.09 -0.10 29.13
N PHE A 327 1.38 -0.36 28.04
CA PHE A 327 1.34 0.56 26.91
C PHE A 327 -0.06 0.69 26.33
N ARG A 328 -0.33 1.87 25.78
CA ARG A 328 -1.40 2.10 24.80
C ARG A 328 -0.73 2.44 23.48
N PHE A 329 -1.04 1.67 22.44
CA PHE A 329 -0.31 1.76 21.17
C PHE A 329 -0.83 2.88 20.26
N ILE A 330 -2.15 3.04 20.14
CA ILE A 330 -2.80 4.12 19.40
C ILE A 330 -3.80 4.85 20.30
N ASN A 331 -4.07 6.10 19.96
CA ASN A 331 -5.14 6.89 20.56
C ASN A 331 -6.52 6.34 20.18
N ASP A 332 -7.57 6.88 20.79
CA ASP A 332 -8.92 6.68 20.28
C ASP A 332 -9.00 7.19 18.84
N ILE A 333 -9.75 6.50 17.99
CA ILE A 333 -9.73 6.74 16.55
C ILE A 333 -10.76 7.80 16.20
N GLU A 334 -10.33 8.88 15.55
CA GLU A 334 -11.22 9.98 15.16
C GLU A 334 -11.99 9.70 13.86
N ILE A 335 -13.27 10.08 13.87
CA ILE A 335 -14.24 9.91 12.77
C ILE A 335 -15.09 11.19 12.63
N THR A 336 -15.79 11.36 11.50
CA THR A 336 -16.56 12.60 11.23
C THR A 336 -17.88 12.71 11.97
N SER A 337 -18.52 11.59 12.35
CA SER A 337 -19.83 11.58 13.03
C SER A 337 -20.17 10.21 13.61
N ARG A 338 -21.18 10.14 14.49
CA ARG A 338 -21.73 8.86 14.99
C ARG A 338 -22.14 7.89 13.87
N GLY A 339 -22.62 8.41 12.74
CA GLY A 339 -23.06 7.62 11.59
C GLY A 339 -21.99 7.36 10.53
N ALA A 340 -20.77 7.89 10.68
CA ALA A 340 -19.72 7.81 9.66
C ALA A 340 -19.42 6.35 9.28
N MET A 341 -19.38 5.45 10.27
CA MET A 341 -19.09 4.04 10.06
C MET A 341 -20.21 3.26 9.36
N PHE A 342 -21.41 3.85 9.21
CA PHE A 342 -22.49 3.28 8.40
C PHE A 342 -22.28 3.53 6.90
N LYS A 343 -21.38 4.46 6.55
CA LYS A 343 -20.91 4.69 5.18
C LYS A 343 -19.75 3.79 4.79
N ALA A 344 -19.21 3.03 5.73
CA ALA A 344 -18.19 2.03 5.44
C ALA A 344 -18.78 0.87 4.64
N ASP A 345 -18.04 0.39 3.65
CA ASP A 345 -18.47 -0.72 2.79
C ASP A 345 -18.39 -2.08 3.50
N TYR A 346 -19.29 -2.32 4.47
CA TYR A 346 -19.32 -3.53 5.31
C TYR A 346 -19.29 -4.84 4.51
N PHE A 347 -20.09 -4.94 3.45
CA PHE A 347 -20.23 -6.17 2.66
C PHE A 347 -19.06 -6.46 1.74
N SER A 348 -18.14 -5.50 1.54
CA SER A 348 -16.99 -5.67 0.63
C SER A 348 -15.98 -6.71 1.13
N GLY A 349 -15.93 -6.95 2.45
CA GLY A 349 -15.02 -7.91 3.07
C GLY A 349 -15.51 -9.37 3.06
N PHE A 350 -16.77 -9.61 2.63
CA PHE A 350 -17.39 -10.94 2.69
C PHE A 350 -17.44 -11.61 1.31
N PRO A 351 -16.92 -12.85 1.17
CA PRO A 351 -17.17 -13.70 0.01
C PRO A 351 -18.66 -13.85 -0.28
N LEU A 352 -19.03 -14.01 -1.56
CA LEU A 352 -20.43 -14.06 -2.02
C LEU A 352 -21.28 -15.09 -1.23
N LEU A 353 -20.72 -16.26 -0.96
CA LEU A 353 -21.39 -17.34 -0.22
C LEU A 353 -21.70 -16.98 1.24
N THR A 354 -20.89 -16.13 1.86
CA THR A 354 -21.05 -15.70 3.26
C THR A 354 -21.83 -14.39 3.42
N LYS A 355 -22.18 -13.71 2.31
CA LYS A 355 -22.94 -12.46 2.37
C LYS A 355 -24.30 -12.57 3.07
N PRO A 356 -25.09 -13.65 2.91
CA PRO A 356 -26.35 -13.78 3.66
C PRO A 356 -26.14 -13.75 5.17
N ILE A 357 -25.09 -14.41 5.67
CA ILE A 357 -24.72 -14.38 7.09
C ILE A 357 -24.32 -12.96 7.51
N ALA A 358 -23.54 -12.27 6.68
CA ALA A 358 -23.15 -10.88 6.93
C ALA A 358 -24.38 -9.94 7.01
N VAL A 359 -25.41 -10.16 6.18
CA VAL A 359 -26.67 -9.39 6.24
C VAL A 359 -27.34 -9.59 7.59
N LEU A 360 -27.43 -10.82 8.09
CA LEU A 360 -28.00 -11.09 9.41
C LEU A 360 -27.16 -10.50 10.56
N ALA A 361 -25.84 -10.46 10.41
CA ALA A 361 -24.93 -9.87 11.39
C ALA A 361 -24.90 -8.33 11.36
N TYR A 362 -25.41 -7.70 10.30
CA TYR A 362 -25.28 -6.27 10.07
C TYR A 362 -25.95 -5.40 11.16
N PRO A 363 -27.18 -5.68 11.64
CA PRO A 363 -27.78 -4.91 12.74
C PRO A 363 -26.95 -4.94 14.02
N PHE A 364 -26.36 -6.09 14.38
CA PHE A 364 -25.49 -6.22 15.54
C PHE A 364 -24.18 -5.44 15.37
N TYR A 365 -23.60 -5.47 14.16
CA TYR A 365 -22.43 -4.67 13.82
C TYR A 365 -22.73 -3.16 13.94
N LEU A 366 -23.89 -2.70 13.45
CA LEU A 366 -24.31 -1.30 13.57
C LEU A 366 -24.47 -0.89 15.03
N LEU A 367 -25.15 -1.71 15.83
CA LEU A 367 -25.34 -1.46 17.26
C LEU A 367 -24.01 -1.40 18.01
N GLY A 368 -23.14 -2.40 17.80
CA GLY A 368 -21.82 -2.43 18.43
C GLY A 368 -20.94 -1.24 18.03
N THR A 369 -21.02 -0.82 16.76
CA THR A 369 -20.31 0.38 16.28
C THR A 369 -20.86 1.65 16.93
N ALA A 370 -22.18 1.82 17.00
CA ALA A 370 -22.81 2.99 17.61
C ALA A 370 -22.48 3.13 19.10
N LEU A 371 -22.50 2.02 19.86
CA LEU A 371 -22.13 1.98 21.28
C LEU A 371 -20.64 2.26 21.52
N SER A 372 -19.80 2.05 20.51
CA SER A 372 -18.36 2.30 20.56
C SER A 372 -18.00 3.76 20.24
N VAL A 373 -18.93 4.59 19.78
CA VAL A 373 -18.67 6.01 19.48
C VAL A 373 -18.93 6.88 20.71
N LYS A 374 -17.93 7.65 21.12
CA LYS A 374 -18.07 8.77 22.05
C LYS A 374 -17.94 10.10 21.31
N LYS A 375 -18.63 11.12 21.81
CA LYS A 375 -18.41 12.52 21.40
C LYS A 375 -17.48 13.14 22.43
N ASP A 376 -16.44 13.82 21.97
CA ASP A 376 -15.44 14.51 22.78
C ASP A 376 -15.27 15.92 22.21
N ASN A 377 -15.88 16.92 22.85
CA ASN A 377 -16.08 18.26 22.30
C ASN A 377 -16.68 18.20 20.89
N ASP A 378 -16.02 18.79 19.90
CA ASP A 378 -16.45 18.80 18.49
C ASP A 378 -16.03 17.55 17.71
N ARG A 379 -15.32 16.61 18.34
CA ARG A 379 -14.81 15.38 17.69
C ARG A 379 -15.67 14.17 18.03
N PHE A 380 -15.71 13.22 17.10
CA PHE A 380 -16.27 11.90 17.33
C PHE A 380 -15.15 10.87 17.35
N LEU A 381 -15.13 10.04 18.40
CA LEU A 381 -14.06 9.09 18.65
C LEU A 381 -14.64 7.67 18.77
N LEU A 382 -14.05 6.72 18.04
CA LEU A 382 -14.25 5.30 18.28
C LEU A 382 -13.37 4.88 19.46
N LYS A 383 -14.03 4.44 20.53
CA LYS A 383 -13.38 3.95 21.75
C LYS A 383 -12.46 2.79 21.45
N ASN A 384 -11.24 2.91 21.93
CA ASN A 384 -10.22 1.91 21.78
C ASN A 384 -10.23 0.87 22.93
N ASN A 385 -11.40 0.29 23.21
CA ASN A 385 -11.63 -0.54 24.41
C ASN A 385 -11.35 -2.05 24.18
N GLY A 386 -10.58 -2.40 23.14
CA GLY A 386 -10.32 -3.78 22.74
C GLY A 386 -8.87 -4.02 22.37
N ILE A 387 -8.60 -4.23 21.08
CA ILE A 387 -7.26 -4.61 20.59
C ILE A 387 -6.19 -3.55 20.90
N PHE A 388 -6.53 -2.28 21.08
CA PHE A 388 -5.54 -1.24 21.39
C PHE A 388 -5.80 -0.50 22.70
N ALA A 389 -6.58 -1.11 23.60
CA ALA A 389 -6.67 -0.68 25.00
C ALA A 389 -5.29 -0.73 25.68
N LEU A 390 -5.22 -0.22 26.91
CA LEU A 390 -4.02 -0.38 27.75
C LEU A 390 -3.68 -1.87 27.87
N LYS A 391 -2.43 -2.23 27.59
CA LYS A 391 -1.97 -3.61 27.51
C LYS A 391 -0.67 -3.82 28.25
N LYS A 392 -0.56 -5.00 28.87
CA LYS A 392 0.70 -5.52 29.39
C LYS A 392 1.58 -6.06 28.26
N PRO A 393 2.90 -5.99 28.40
CA PRO A 393 3.82 -6.65 27.49
C PRO A 393 3.64 -8.17 27.53
N LYS A 394 4.21 -8.86 26.53
CA LYS A 394 4.27 -10.32 26.49
C LYS A 394 5.37 -10.81 27.43
N LYS A 395 5.15 -11.98 28.02
CA LYS A 395 6.12 -12.62 28.92
C LYS A 395 7.46 -12.91 28.24
N ASP A 396 7.43 -13.20 26.94
CA ASP A 396 8.62 -13.43 26.12
C ASP A 396 9.04 -12.14 25.40
N ASN A 397 8.83 -10.96 25.99
CA ASN A 397 9.28 -9.71 25.39
C ASN A 397 10.82 -9.70 25.27
N PHE A 398 11.31 -9.04 24.22
CA PHE A 398 12.72 -8.86 23.99
C PHE A 398 13.22 -7.64 24.78
N GLU A 399 14.18 -7.86 25.66
CA GLU A 399 14.73 -6.85 26.57
C GLU A 399 16.00 -6.19 26.02
N GLY A 400 16.63 -6.80 25.01
CA GLY A 400 17.85 -6.28 24.37
C GLY A 400 17.61 -5.04 23.50
N GLN A 401 18.68 -4.56 22.87
CA GLN A 401 18.66 -3.37 22.02
C GLN A 401 17.94 -3.63 20.69
N VAL A 402 17.12 -2.68 20.26
CA VAL A 402 16.33 -2.82 19.01
C VAL A 402 16.75 -1.76 18.01
N TYR A 403 17.18 -2.20 16.83
CA TYR A 403 17.33 -1.35 15.65
C TYR A 403 16.11 -1.52 14.75
N VAL A 404 15.66 -0.44 14.11
CA VAL A 404 14.59 -0.52 13.10
C VAL A 404 15.08 0.08 11.80
N LEU A 405 15.10 -0.74 10.74
CA LEU A 405 15.45 -0.27 9.41
C LEU A 405 14.18 0.24 8.71
N ILE A 406 14.21 1.50 8.26
CA ILE A 406 13.09 2.19 7.61
C ILE A 406 13.50 2.82 6.26
N ASN A 407 12.53 2.99 5.36
CA ASN A 407 12.73 3.76 4.13
C ASN A 407 11.45 4.47 3.68
N GLY A 408 11.52 5.21 2.57
CA GLY A 408 10.34 5.87 2.00
C GLY A 408 9.18 4.94 1.64
N SER A 409 9.36 3.62 1.58
CA SER A 409 8.27 2.65 1.33
C SER A 409 7.72 2.03 2.62
N SER A 410 8.30 2.32 3.79
CA SER A 410 7.68 2.07 5.10
C SER A 410 6.47 3.01 5.27
N PHE A 411 5.27 2.51 4.99
CA PHE A 411 4.04 3.32 4.89
C PHE A 411 2.91 2.77 5.77
N SER A 412 1.94 3.62 6.15
CA SER A 412 0.77 3.22 6.94
C SER A 412 1.18 2.57 8.28
N ALA A 413 0.72 1.35 8.58
CA ALA A 413 1.14 0.59 9.77
C ALA A 413 2.67 0.50 9.94
N ALA A 414 3.44 0.52 8.85
CA ALA A 414 4.91 0.50 8.89
C ALA A 414 5.57 1.86 9.15
N ALA A 415 4.79 2.93 9.21
CA ALA A 415 5.20 4.22 9.78
C ALA A 415 4.71 4.37 11.23
N VAL A 416 3.49 3.90 11.53
CA VAL A 416 2.91 3.95 12.89
C VAL A 416 3.76 3.19 13.91
N LEU A 417 4.27 2.00 13.57
CA LEU A 417 5.11 1.22 14.49
C LEU A 417 6.45 1.91 14.82
N PRO A 418 7.28 2.31 13.83
CA PRO A 418 8.51 3.06 14.12
C PRO A 418 8.24 4.40 14.83
N SER A 419 7.14 5.08 14.51
CA SER A 419 6.74 6.33 15.18
C SER A 419 6.60 6.12 16.69
N LYS A 420 5.81 5.10 17.08
CA LYS A 420 5.64 4.75 18.50
C LYS A 420 6.95 4.30 19.16
N LEU A 421 7.70 3.40 18.51
CA LEU A 421 8.98 2.92 19.05
C LEU A 421 10.01 4.03 19.26
N LYS A 422 10.02 5.04 18.38
CA LYS A 422 10.89 6.20 18.46
C LYS A 422 10.50 7.10 19.64
N ASP A 423 9.21 7.42 19.75
CA ASP A 423 8.67 8.25 20.84
C ASP A 423 8.95 7.64 22.23
N ASP A 424 8.78 6.33 22.38
CA ASP A 424 9.09 5.61 23.63
C ASP A 424 10.60 5.44 23.88
N LYS A 425 11.46 5.93 22.98
CA LYS A 425 12.92 5.70 23.00
C LYS A 425 13.28 4.22 23.06
N ARG A 426 12.41 3.34 22.52
CA ARG A 426 12.59 1.89 22.60
C ARG A 426 13.54 1.36 21.52
N ALA A 427 13.64 2.02 20.39
CA ALA A 427 14.44 1.54 19.27
C ALA A 427 15.22 2.63 18.56
N PHE A 428 16.39 2.26 18.02
CA PHE A 428 17.22 3.12 17.20
C PHE A 428 16.91 2.93 15.71
N LEU A 429 16.24 3.92 15.10
CA LEU A 429 15.88 3.91 13.69
C LEU A 429 17.04 4.29 12.77
N VAL A 430 17.23 3.53 11.69
CA VAL A 430 18.29 3.72 10.68
C VAL A 430 17.68 3.67 9.27
N GLY A 431 18.07 4.58 8.38
CA GLY A 431 17.72 4.53 6.96
C GLY A 431 17.18 5.85 6.41
N GLU A 432 16.04 5.82 5.75
CA GLU A 432 15.41 7.00 5.13
C GLU A 432 14.05 7.29 5.80
N GLU A 433 13.64 8.56 5.86
CA GLU A 433 12.32 8.98 6.35
C GLU A 433 11.19 8.09 5.80
N THR A 434 10.31 7.60 6.68
CA THR A 434 9.18 6.73 6.29
C THR A 434 8.25 7.44 5.32
N GLY A 435 7.60 6.69 4.42
CA GLY A 435 6.64 7.28 3.49
C GLY A 435 5.30 7.70 4.13
N GLY A 436 4.92 7.06 5.25
CA GLY A 436 3.74 7.44 6.02
C GLY A 436 4.08 8.48 7.07
N ALA A 437 3.12 9.34 7.42
CA ALA A 437 3.33 10.41 8.40
C ALA A 437 3.59 9.89 9.83
N ASN A 438 4.40 10.64 10.59
CA ASN A 438 4.73 10.35 11.98
C ASN A 438 3.49 10.40 12.89
N ASP A 439 2.69 11.45 12.72
CA ASP A 439 1.59 11.80 13.64
C ASP A 439 0.28 11.06 13.34
N GLY A 440 0.31 10.10 12.42
CA GLY A 440 -0.82 9.22 12.10
C GLY A 440 -1.18 9.17 10.63
N THR A 441 -2.34 8.59 10.33
CA THR A 441 -2.80 8.38 8.96
C THR A 441 -4.33 8.29 8.90
N VAL A 442 -4.94 8.76 7.80
CA VAL A 442 -6.36 8.56 7.55
C VAL A 442 -6.56 7.32 6.69
N ALA A 443 -7.11 6.26 7.28
CA ALA A 443 -7.31 4.98 6.61
C ALA A 443 -8.44 4.17 7.27
N GLY A 444 -8.13 2.94 7.68
CA GLY A 444 -9.07 2.04 8.35
C GLY A 444 -10.16 1.54 7.40
N ARG A 445 -11.42 1.86 7.72
CA ARG A 445 -12.56 1.52 6.85
C ARG A 445 -12.75 2.60 5.79
N TYR A 446 -13.15 2.18 4.60
CA TYR A 446 -13.35 3.06 3.46
C TYR A 446 -14.82 3.18 3.09
N SER A 447 -15.19 4.35 2.58
CA SER A 447 -16.37 4.54 1.74
C SER A 447 -15.94 4.69 0.28
N PHE A 448 -16.40 3.82 -0.60
CA PHE A 448 -16.06 3.83 -2.02
C PHE A 448 -17.06 4.67 -2.81
N GLU A 449 -16.84 5.98 -2.84
CA GLU A 449 -17.72 6.92 -3.53
C GLU A 449 -17.58 6.78 -5.05
N ARG A 450 -18.71 6.53 -5.73
CA ARG A 450 -18.76 6.41 -7.18
C ARG A 450 -19.31 7.69 -7.77
N LEU A 451 -18.47 8.43 -8.50
CA LEU A 451 -18.84 9.69 -9.12
C LEU A 451 -20.05 9.50 -10.07
N PRO A 452 -21.06 10.39 -10.04
CA PRO A 452 -22.35 10.14 -10.68
C PRO A 452 -22.27 10.03 -12.21
N ASN A 453 -21.39 10.80 -12.86
CA ASN A 453 -21.32 10.89 -14.31
C ASN A 453 -20.16 10.08 -14.90
N SER A 454 -18.92 10.33 -14.45
CA SER A 454 -17.69 9.64 -14.90
C SER A 454 -17.58 8.22 -14.40
N ARG A 455 -18.29 7.88 -13.31
CA ARG A 455 -18.26 6.58 -12.64
C ARG A 455 -16.89 6.18 -12.09
N LEU A 456 -15.94 7.13 -12.00
CA LEU A 456 -14.69 6.95 -11.28
C LEU A 456 -14.97 6.64 -9.81
N TYR A 457 -14.06 5.89 -9.18
CA TYR A 457 -14.15 5.55 -7.76
C TYR A 457 -13.19 6.40 -6.96
N LEU A 458 -13.70 6.99 -5.89
CA LEU A 458 -12.97 7.76 -4.89
C LEU A 458 -13.13 7.06 -3.53
N PRO A 459 -12.23 6.13 -3.18
CA PRO A 459 -12.18 5.54 -1.84
C PRO A 459 -11.73 6.61 -0.84
N ILE A 460 -12.54 6.83 0.20
CA ILE A 460 -12.25 7.78 1.28
C ILE A 460 -12.11 7.00 2.59
N GLY A 461 -10.95 7.13 3.24
CA GLY A 461 -10.72 6.58 4.58
C GLY A 461 -11.57 7.33 5.61
N LEU A 462 -12.18 6.59 6.52
CA LEU A 462 -13.13 7.13 7.50
C LEU A 462 -12.55 7.26 8.91
N MET A 463 -11.29 6.87 9.10
CA MET A 463 -10.67 6.72 10.42
C MET A 463 -9.32 7.42 10.44
N LEU A 464 -9.18 8.46 11.27
CA LEU A 464 -7.89 9.05 11.62
C LEU A 464 -7.27 8.22 12.74
N ILE A 465 -6.18 7.52 12.41
CA ILE A 465 -5.47 6.61 13.29
C ILE A 465 -4.16 7.27 13.69
N GLN A 466 -3.96 7.48 14.99
CA GLN A 466 -2.79 8.16 15.51
C GLN A 466 -2.08 7.28 16.56
N PRO A 467 -0.76 7.07 16.45
CA PRO A 467 0.00 6.44 17.52
C PRO A 467 -0.13 7.29 18.79
N ASN A 468 -0.09 6.63 19.95
CA ASN A 468 -0.12 7.33 21.24
C ASN A 468 1.28 7.87 21.57
N ILE A 469 1.58 9.05 21.02
CA ILE A 469 2.87 9.73 21.08
C ILE A 469 2.67 11.23 21.33
N GLU A 470 3.76 11.94 21.60
CA GLU A 470 3.77 13.39 21.45
C GLU A 470 3.81 13.76 19.96
N PHE A 471 2.89 14.63 19.51
CA PHE A 471 2.80 14.97 18.09
C PHE A 471 3.89 15.95 17.70
N THR A 472 4.55 15.65 16.59
CA THR A 472 5.66 16.49 16.11
C THR A 472 5.15 17.70 15.33
N HIS A 473 3.94 17.61 14.75
CA HIS A 473 3.34 18.61 13.85
C HIS A 473 4.20 18.98 12.63
N THR A 474 5.21 18.16 12.33
CA THR A 474 6.16 18.40 11.23
C THR A 474 5.56 18.18 9.86
N LYS A 475 4.42 17.47 9.78
CA LYS A 475 3.79 16.99 8.54
C LYS A 475 4.70 16.08 7.72
N LYS A 476 5.70 15.46 8.35
CA LYS A 476 6.65 14.53 7.72
C LYS A 476 6.43 13.10 8.21
N GLY A 477 7.12 12.17 7.58
CA GLY A 477 7.26 10.81 8.08
C GLY A 477 8.15 10.73 9.32
N VAL A 478 8.35 9.51 9.80
CA VAL A 478 9.26 9.22 10.91
C VAL A 478 10.68 9.35 10.39
N VAL A 479 11.38 10.40 10.82
CA VAL A 479 12.79 10.63 10.52
C VAL A 479 13.65 9.65 11.34
N PRO A 480 14.63 8.95 10.74
CA PRO A 480 15.52 8.05 11.48
C PRO A 480 16.43 8.81 12.46
N HIS A 481 17.06 8.11 13.40
CA HIS A 481 18.15 8.68 14.19
C HIS A 481 19.44 8.77 13.37
N GLN A 482 19.70 7.75 12.56
CA GLN A 482 20.78 7.74 11.58
C GLN A 482 20.19 7.72 10.16
N GLU A 483 20.35 8.83 9.43
CA GLU A 483 19.97 8.89 8.03
C GLU A 483 21.02 8.21 7.14
N ILE A 484 20.55 7.33 6.26
CA ILE A 484 21.33 6.64 5.22
C ILE A 484 20.45 6.54 3.98
N LEU A 485 20.77 7.35 2.98
CA LEU A 485 20.06 7.37 1.70
C LEU A 485 20.81 6.47 0.70
N ARG A 486 20.23 5.31 0.36
CA ARG A 486 20.81 4.43 -0.64
C ARG A 486 20.78 5.04 -2.03
N THR A 487 21.94 5.03 -2.69
CA THR A 487 22.04 5.36 -4.11
C THR A 487 21.36 4.29 -4.96
N THR A 488 20.96 4.67 -6.18
CA THR A 488 20.43 3.73 -7.18
C THR A 488 21.38 2.56 -7.43
N GLN A 489 22.69 2.83 -7.46
CA GLN A 489 23.71 1.80 -7.65
C GLN A 489 23.75 0.81 -6.48
N GLN A 490 23.70 1.27 -5.23
CA GLN A 490 23.63 0.38 -4.06
C GLN A 490 22.37 -0.50 -4.06
N ILE A 491 21.23 0.04 -4.52
CA ILE A 491 19.98 -0.72 -4.68
C ILE A 491 20.15 -1.82 -5.74
N ILE A 492 20.79 -1.51 -6.86
CA ILE A 492 21.06 -2.44 -7.98
C ILE A 492 22.04 -3.53 -7.53
N ASP A 493 23.11 -3.16 -6.85
CA ASP A 493 24.16 -4.06 -6.38
C ASP A 493 23.77 -4.86 -5.13
N LYS A 494 22.60 -4.55 -4.55
CA LYS A 494 22.10 -5.14 -3.31
C LYS A 494 23.04 -4.95 -2.11
N SER A 495 23.77 -3.83 -2.11
CA SER A 495 24.52 -3.37 -0.94
C SER A 495 23.54 -2.85 0.12
N ASP A 496 23.67 -3.34 1.36
CA ASP A 496 22.78 -2.99 2.47
C ASP A 496 23.49 -2.06 3.45
N ALA A 497 23.72 -0.82 3.00
CA ALA A 497 24.44 0.21 3.77
C ALA A 497 23.83 0.47 5.16
N GLU A 498 22.51 0.37 5.30
CA GLU A 498 21.84 0.53 6.60
C GLU A 498 22.16 -0.63 7.55
N LEU A 499 22.11 -1.87 7.07
CA LEU A 499 22.46 -3.02 7.89
C LEU A 499 23.95 -3.03 8.22
N ASP A 500 24.82 -2.72 7.26
CA ASP A 500 26.27 -2.63 7.46
C ASP A 500 26.61 -1.60 8.54
N TRP A 501 25.94 -0.45 8.54
CA TRP A 501 26.08 0.55 9.59
C TRP A 501 25.66 0.01 10.96
N VAL A 502 24.51 -0.65 11.07
CA VAL A 502 24.04 -1.24 12.33
C VAL A 502 25.02 -2.28 12.86
N MET A 503 25.57 -3.15 12.00
CA MET A 503 26.54 -4.15 12.42
C MET A 503 27.84 -3.51 12.93
N ASN A 504 28.28 -2.41 12.32
CA ASN A 504 29.44 -1.65 12.79
C ASN A 504 29.17 -0.95 14.12
N ASP A 505 27.98 -0.38 14.30
CA ASP A 505 27.61 0.27 15.56
C ASP A 505 27.57 -0.74 16.73
N ILE A 506 26.93 -1.90 16.51
CA ILE A 506 26.92 -3.00 17.48
C ILE A 506 28.35 -3.42 17.86
N LYS A 507 29.23 -3.58 16.86
CA LYS A 507 30.63 -3.95 17.11
C LYS A 507 31.36 -2.91 17.96
N ASN A 508 31.11 -1.62 17.72
CA ASN A 508 31.73 -0.55 18.51
C ASN A 508 31.21 -0.53 19.96
N GLN A 509 29.94 -0.88 20.19
CA GLN A 509 29.37 -0.99 21.53
C GLN A 509 29.90 -2.19 22.32
N GLN A 510 30.40 -3.23 21.65
CA GLN A 510 31.00 -4.39 22.32
C GLN A 510 32.49 -4.19 22.67
N ILE A 511 33.15 -3.19 22.08
CA ILE A 511 34.56 -2.85 22.33
C ILE A 511 34.70 -1.85 23.49
N ASN A 512 33.69 -1.01 23.69
CA ASN A 512 33.59 -0.04 24.78
C ASN A 512 32.80 -0.62 25.96
#